data_AF-A0A1U8HTN7-F1
#
_entry.id   AF-A0A1U8HTN7-F1
#
_cell.length_a   1.000
_cell.length_b   1.000
_cell.length_c   1.000
_cell.angle_alpha   90.00
_cell.angle_beta   90.00
_cell.angle_gamma   90.00
#
_symmetry.space_group_name_H-M   'P 1'
#
loop_
_entity.id
_entity.type
_entity.pdbx_description
1 polymer ?
#
loop_
_entity_poly.entity_id
_entity_poly.type
_entity_poly.pdbx_seq_one_letter_code
_entity_poly.pdbx_strand_id
1 'polypeptide(L)'
;MENCKPASTPVAQCEKLTNNEDVEKVDETCYRSLVGCLLYLIVSRPDIMFVVSLLSRYMHCCNVNHYKAAKRVLRYIRGTLDHGVKFMMTEKVKLLGYSDSDWARSIEDMKSA
;
A
#
# COMPACT_ATOMS: atom_id res chain seq x y z
N MET A 1 16.53 4.19 -5.84
CA MET A 1 15.65 4.82 -4.82
C MET A 1 16.41 5.79 -3.90
N GLU A 2 17.74 5.83 -3.93
CA GLU A 2 18.54 6.60 -2.96
C GLU A 2 18.29 8.12 -3.00
N ASN A 3 18.01 8.69 -4.17
CA ASN A 3 17.77 10.12 -4.39
C ASN A 3 16.32 10.46 -4.79
N CYS A 4 15.32 9.66 -4.39
CA CYS A 4 13.93 9.96 -4.74
C CYS A 4 13.33 11.04 -3.82
N LYS A 5 12.54 11.97 -4.39
CA LYS A 5 11.76 12.93 -3.59
C LYS A 5 10.73 12.15 -2.76
N PRO A 6 10.67 12.28 -1.43
CA PRO A 6 9.69 11.55 -0.63
C PRO A 6 8.25 11.96 -0.97
N ALA A 7 7.30 11.06 -0.77
CA ALA A 7 5.87 11.35 -0.87
C ALA A 7 5.31 11.55 0.54
N SER A 8 4.43 12.53 0.73
CA SER A 8 3.80 12.79 2.04
C SER A 8 2.64 11.84 2.35
N THR A 9 2.03 11.24 1.33
CA THR A 9 0.93 10.28 1.47
C THR A 9 1.22 8.99 0.69
N PRO A 10 0.83 7.82 1.24
CA PRO A 10 1.05 6.53 0.58
C PRO A 10 0.21 6.37 -0.68
N VAL A 11 -0.97 7.01 -0.73
CA VAL A 11 -1.90 7.03 -1.86
C VAL A 11 -2.01 8.46 -2.40
N ALA A 12 -2.06 8.62 -3.72
CA ALA A 12 -2.42 9.91 -4.30
C ALA A 12 -3.92 10.15 -4.15
N GLN A 13 -4.31 11.33 -3.69
CA GLN A 13 -5.72 11.68 -3.58
C GLN A 13 -6.38 11.62 -4.97
N CYS A 14 -7.53 10.94 -5.06
CA CYS A 14 -8.33 10.76 -6.28
C CYS A 14 -7.73 9.89 -7.41
N GLU A 15 -6.61 9.19 -7.21
CA GLU A 15 -6.07 8.27 -8.22
C GLU A 15 -6.81 6.93 -8.17
N LYS A 16 -7.65 6.66 -9.18
CA LYS A 16 -8.39 5.40 -9.31
C LYS A 16 -7.52 4.40 -10.06
N LEU A 17 -7.15 3.31 -9.40
CA LEU A 17 -6.54 2.17 -10.08
C LEU A 17 -7.66 1.39 -10.77
N THR A 18 -7.53 1.20 -12.08
CA THR A 18 -8.48 0.44 -12.87
C THR A 18 -7.76 -0.58 -13.74
N ASN A 19 -8.41 -1.71 -13.97
CA ASN A 19 -8.01 -2.70 -14.97
C ASN A 19 -8.39 -2.20 -16.37
N ASN A 20 -7.74 -1.15 -16.84
CA ASN A 20 -7.87 -0.74 -18.24
C ASN A 20 -6.92 -1.61 -19.07
N GLU A 21 -7.48 -2.44 -19.95
CA GLU A 21 -6.72 -3.32 -20.86
C GLU A 21 -5.90 -2.52 -21.89
N ASP A 22 -6.27 -1.27 -22.13
CA ASP A 22 -5.58 -0.35 -23.05
C ASP A 22 -4.24 0.20 -22.51
N VAL A 23 -3.90 -0.09 -21.24
CA VAL A 23 -2.68 0.41 -20.61
C VAL A 23 -1.57 -0.64 -20.69
N GLU A 24 -0.37 -0.18 -21.03
CA GLU A 24 0.83 -1.01 -21.13
C GLU A 24 1.04 -1.87 -19.86
N LYS A 25 1.24 -3.18 -20.09
CA LYS A 25 1.53 -4.15 -19.04
C LYS A 25 2.96 -4.01 -18.55
N VAL A 26 3.17 -4.28 -17.26
CA VAL A 26 4.50 -4.29 -16.64
C VAL A 26 4.89 -5.75 -16.35
N ASP A 27 6.19 -6.02 -16.21
CA ASP A 27 6.67 -7.33 -15.76
C ASP A 27 6.05 -7.72 -14.40
N GLU A 28 5.18 -8.73 -14.46
CA GLU A 28 4.45 -9.27 -13.32
C GLU A 28 5.38 -9.81 -12.25
N THR A 29 6.55 -10.34 -12.62
CA THR A 29 7.51 -10.90 -11.67
C THR A 29 8.08 -9.81 -10.77
N CYS A 30 8.55 -8.72 -11.38
CA CYS A 30 9.05 -7.55 -10.65
C CYS A 30 7.96 -6.93 -9.77
N TYR A 31 6.73 -6.80 -10.29
CA TYR A 31 5.61 -6.25 -9.55
C TYR A 31 5.24 -7.10 -8.33
N ARG A 32 5.11 -8.43 -8.51
CA ARG A 32 4.80 -9.37 -7.42
C ARG A 32 5.86 -9.37 -6.34
N SER A 33 7.13 -9.38 -6.72
CA SER A 33 8.24 -9.29 -5.77
C SER A 33 8.15 -8.02 -4.93
N LEU A 34 7.92 -6.88 -5.58
CA LEU A 34 7.74 -5.60 -4.90
C LEU A 34 6.55 -5.60 -3.93
N VAL A 35 5.37 -6.03 -4.38
CA VAL A 35 4.18 -6.08 -3.52
C VAL A 35 4.37 -7.09 -2.38
N GLY A 36 5.06 -8.20 -2.61
CA GLY A 36 5.43 -9.16 -1.57
C GLY A 36 6.29 -8.55 -0.46
N CYS A 37 7.32 -7.77 -0.82
CA CYS A 37 8.12 -7.03 0.15
C CYS A 37 7.29 -5.99 0.93
N LEU A 38 6.37 -5.31 0.24
CA LEU A 38 5.46 -4.36 0.88
C LEU A 38 4.49 -5.04 1.86
N LEU A 39 3.96 -6.22 1.50
CA LEU A 39 3.08 -7.02 2.37
C LEU A 39 3.79 -7.43 3.66
N TYR A 40 5.06 -7.81 3.57
CA TYR A 40 5.87 -8.09 4.77
C TYR A 40 6.00 -6.85 5.67
N LEU A 41 6.20 -5.68 5.07
CA LEU A 41 6.41 -4.43 5.79
C LEU A 41 5.17 -4.00 6.62
N ILE A 42 3.95 -4.34 6.18
CA ILE A 42 2.68 -3.97 6.85
C ILE A 42 2.67 -4.34 8.33
N VAL A 43 3.31 -5.45 8.71
CA VAL A 43 3.36 -5.94 10.11
C VAL A 43 3.95 -4.88 11.04
N SER A 44 4.98 -4.16 10.58
CA SER A 44 5.61 -3.06 11.31
C SER A 44 5.03 -1.69 10.93
N ARG A 45 4.28 -1.61 9.83
CA ARG A 45 3.80 -0.36 9.22
C ARG A 45 2.35 -0.47 8.76
N PRO A 46 1.40 -0.47 9.71
CA PRO A 46 -0.03 -0.60 9.39
C PRO A 46 -0.56 0.61 8.60
N ASP A 47 0.13 1.75 8.63
CA ASP A 47 -0.21 2.97 7.90
C ASP A 47 -0.25 2.79 6.37
N ILE A 48 0.47 1.80 5.83
CA ILE A 48 0.45 1.48 4.39
C ILE A 48 -0.45 0.28 4.04
N MET A 49 -1.09 -0.34 5.02
CA MET A 49 -1.84 -1.59 4.83
C MET A 49 -2.88 -1.47 3.71
N PHE A 50 -3.66 -0.40 3.73
CA PHE A 50 -4.74 -0.18 2.75
C PHE A 50 -4.21 -0.18 1.31
N VAL A 51 -3.17 0.61 1.02
CA VAL A 51 -2.66 0.75 -0.35
C VAL A 51 -1.99 -0.53 -0.84
N VAL A 52 -1.28 -1.24 0.04
CA VAL A 52 -0.60 -2.48 -0.34
C VAL A 52 -1.62 -3.60 -0.60
N SER A 53 -2.68 -3.68 0.22
CA SER A 53 -3.81 -4.58 -0.01
C SER A 53 -4.58 -4.25 -1.30
N LEU A 54 -4.69 -2.97 -1.67
CA LEU A 54 -5.26 -2.58 -2.96
C LEU A 54 -4.36 -3.04 -4.12
N LEU A 55 -3.04 -2.84 -4.02
CA LEU A 55 -2.08 -3.22 -5.05
C LEU A 55 -1.97 -4.74 -5.25
N SER A 56 -2.16 -5.54 -4.20
CA SER A 56 -2.09 -7.01 -4.29
C SER A 56 -3.20 -7.61 -5.15
N ARG A 57 -4.34 -6.92 -5.32
CA ARG A 57 -5.42 -7.35 -6.22
C ARG A 57 -4.98 -7.45 -7.69
N TYR A 58 -3.97 -6.67 -8.08
CA TYR A 58 -3.50 -6.59 -9.46
C TYR A 58 -2.22 -7.39 -9.72
N MET A 59 -1.92 -8.41 -8.91
CA MET A 59 -0.71 -9.24 -9.07
C MET A 59 -0.68 -10.10 -10.35
N HIS A 60 -1.81 -10.30 -11.02
CA HIS A 60 -1.94 -11.08 -12.26
C HIS A 60 -2.26 -10.21 -13.49
N CYS A 61 -2.42 -8.90 -13.29
CA CYS A 61 -2.83 -7.96 -14.33
C CYS A 61 -2.24 -6.56 -14.04
N CYS A 62 -0.95 -6.51 -13.70
CA CYS A 62 -0.31 -5.24 -13.37
C CYS A 62 -0.03 -4.40 -14.62
N ASN A 63 -0.42 -3.12 -14.57
CA ASN A 63 -0.14 -2.14 -15.62
C ASN A 63 0.80 -1.05 -15.08
N VAL A 64 1.19 -0.12 -15.95
CA VAL A 64 2.08 0.99 -15.60
C VAL A 64 1.53 1.83 -14.43
N ASN A 65 0.21 1.98 -14.31
CA ASN A 65 -0.40 2.75 -13.22
C ASN A 65 -0.28 2.02 -11.87
N HIS A 66 -0.52 0.70 -11.85
CA HIS A 66 -0.30 -0.14 -10.67
C HIS A 66 1.16 -0.04 -10.20
N TYR A 67 2.11 -0.11 -11.13
CA TYR A 67 3.54 -0.01 -10.80
C TYR A 67 3.96 1.38 -10.33
N LYS A 68 3.40 2.45 -10.92
CA LYS A 68 3.59 3.83 -10.45
C LYS A 68 3.08 4.02 -9.02
N ALA A 69 1.90 3.48 -8.71
CA ALA A 69 1.34 3.51 -7.36
C ALA A 69 2.24 2.74 -6.37
N ALA A 70 2.72 1.55 -6.72
CA ALA A 70 3.67 0.80 -5.88
C ALA A 70 4.98 1.58 -5.63
N LYS A 71 5.52 2.25 -6.66
CA LYS A 71 6.68 3.15 -6.51
C LYS A 71 6.39 4.36 -5.62
N ARG A 72 5.15 4.88 -5.60
CA ARG A 72 4.75 5.95 -4.69
C ARG A 72 4.81 5.48 -3.24
N VAL A 73 4.33 4.27 -2.94
CA VAL A 73 4.43 3.68 -1.59
C VAL A 73 5.89 3.63 -1.13
N LEU A 74 6.80 3.17 -1.99
CA LEU A 74 8.23 3.17 -1.67
C LEU A 74 8.79 4.58 -1.40
N ARG A 75 8.36 5.60 -2.15
CA ARG A 75 8.74 7.01 -1.91
C ARG A 75 8.19 7.53 -0.58
N TYR A 76 7.01 7.10 -0.17
CA TYR A 76 6.43 7.44 1.12
C TYR A 76 7.22 6.77 2.26
N ILE A 77 7.53 5.48 2.13
CA ILE A 77 8.38 4.75 3.09
C ILE A 77 9.75 5.43 3.25
N ARG A 78 10.36 5.86 2.14
CA ARG A 78 11.63 6.60 2.16
C ARG A 78 11.56 7.88 2.99
N GLY A 79 10.44 8.59 2.97
CA GLY A 79 10.23 9.80 3.76
C GLY A 79 9.87 9.56 5.22
N THR A 80 9.59 8.32 5.61
CA THR A 80 9.03 7.93 6.91
C THR A 80 9.76 6.72 7.49
N LEU A 81 11.07 6.59 7.24
CA LEU A 81 11.87 5.42 7.67
C LEU A 81 11.91 5.25 9.20
N ASP A 82 11.72 6.35 9.92
CA ASP A 82 11.63 6.46 11.38
C ASP A 82 10.23 6.14 11.94
N HIS A 83 9.23 5.93 11.07
CA HIS A 83 7.87 5.61 11.47
C HIS A 83 7.62 4.10 11.45
N GLY A 84 6.92 3.60 12.47
CA GLY A 84 6.49 2.21 12.55
C GLY A 84 6.11 1.78 13.95
N VAL A 85 5.60 0.56 14.06
CA VAL A 85 5.27 -0.11 15.32
C VAL A 85 6.50 -0.88 15.79
N LYS A 86 6.94 -0.59 17.00
CA LYS A 86 8.02 -1.32 17.66
C LYS A 86 7.44 -2.22 18.75
N PHE A 87 7.54 -3.52 18.54
CA PHE A 87 7.16 -4.50 19.56
C PHE A 87 8.26 -4.58 20.64
N MET A 88 7.89 -4.32 21.89
CA MET A 88 8.78 -4.40 23.04
C MET A 88 8.12 -5.22 24.14
N MET A 89 8.92 -6.03 24.84
CA MET A 89 8.46 -6.76 26.01
C MET A 89 8.25 -5.79 27.17
N THR A 90 7.15 -5.90 27.90
CA THR A 90 6.82 -5.00 29.02
C THR A 90 6.02 -5.78 30.06
N GLU A 91 6.38 -5.61 31.34
CA GLU A 91 5.77 -6.35 32.47
C GLU A 91 4.33 -5.92 32.77
N LYS A 92 3.94 -4.70 32.38
CA LYS A 92 2.59 -4.14 32.58
C LYS A 92 2.05 -3.56 31.27
N VAL A 93 1.14 -4.30 30.63
CA VAL A 93 0.47 -3.86 29.39
C VAL A 93 -0.83 -3.13 29.75
N LYS A 94 -0.95 -1.86 29.37
CA LYS A 94 -2.24 -1.14 29.33
C LYS A 94 -2.67 -1.01 27.87
N LEU A 95 -3.73 -1.72 27.50
CA LEU A 95 -4.28 -1.69 26.14
C LEU A 95 -5.24 -0.50 26.02
N LEU A 96 -4.98 0.40 25.07
CA LEU A 96 -5.87 1.50 24.69
C LEU A 96 -6.11 1.38 23.18
N GLY A 97 -7.36 1.17 22.77
CA GLY A 97 -7.72 0.91 21.37
C GLY A 97 -8.56 2.05 20.79
N TYR A 98 -8.21 2.47 19.58
CA TYR A 98 -9.01 3.36 18.75
C TYR A 98 -9.28 2.65 17.42
N SER A 99 -10.49 2.77 16.89
CA SER A 99 -10.89 2.17 15.60
C SER A 99 -11.35 3.26 14.66
N ASP A 100 -10.79 3.29 13.46
CA ASP A 100 -11.21 4.13 12.35
C ASP A 100 -11.47 3.24 11.13
N SER A 101 -12.62 3.42 10.47
CA SER A 101 -13.13 2.49 9.45
C SER A 101 -13.45 3.22 8.15
N ASP A 102 -12.53 3.12 7.18
CA ASP A 102 -12.60 3.79 5.87
C ASP A 102 -12.92 2.84 4.69
N TRP A 103 -13.41 1.63 4.97
CA TRP A 103 -13.62 0.57 3.97
C TRP A 103 -14.64 0.89 2.84
N ALA A 104 -15.46 1.93 2.98
CA ALA A 104 -16.62 2.19 2.11
C ALA A 104 -16.33 2.95 0.80
N ARG A 105 -15.06 3.15 0.40
CA ARG A 105 -14.69 3.93 -0.81
C ARG A 105 -14.28 3.11 -2.05
N SER A 106 -14.40 1.78 -2.04
CA SER A 106 -14.09 0.91 -3.19
C SER A 106 -15.26 0.86 -4.18
N ILE A 107 -15.06 1.34 -5.42
CA ILE A 107 -16.09 1.34 -6.48
C ILE A 107 -16.28 -0.08 -7.07
N GLU A 108 -15.25 -0.91 -7.06
CA GLU A 108 -15.29 -2.25 -7.66
C GLU A 108 -16.03 -3.28 -6.79
N ASP A 109 -16.12 -3.07 -5.48
CA ASP A 109 -16.75 -4.01 -4.53
C ASP A 109 -18.18 -3.64 -4.14
N MET A 110 -18.78 -2.65 -4.81
CA MET A 110 -20.17 -2.26 -4.56
C MET A 110 -21.12 -3.33 -5.12
N LYS A 111 -21.32 -4.41 -4.36
CA LYS A 111 -22.44 -5.33 -4.59
C LYS A 111 -23.72 -4.65 -4.11
N SER A 112 -24.59 -4.31 -5.07
CA SER A 112 -26.00 -4.02 -4.78
C SER A 112 -26.59 -5.18 -3.96
N ALA A 113 -27.26 -4.84 -2.86
CA ALA A 113 -28.08 -5.79 -2.10
C ALA A 113 -29.25 -6.30 -2.96
#